data_AF-A0A816K923-F1
#
_entry.id   AF-A0A816K923-F1
#
_cell.length_a   1.000
_cell.length_b   1.000
_cell.length_c   1.000
_cell.angle_alpha   90.00
_cell.angle_beta   90.00
_cell.angle_gamma   90.00
#
_symmetry.space_group_name_H-M   'P 1'
#
loop_
_entity.id
_entity.type
_entity.pdbx_description
1 polymer ?
#
loop_
_entity_poly.entity_id
_entity_poly.type
_entity_poly.pdbx_seq_one_letter_code
_entity_poly.pdbx_strand_id
1 'polypeptide(L)'
;VFVSFDVKSEEFNMIQVPRRDGDELLERFQNVGLLEYGGKPTLFDQTNLKDKGVVALWSVEDAGSKKWSCKSLVVQPSQLHLVNTITFNVKGTTQNGKVLLIPKDFLFPFHILSYDIQKNDMRKIEIRGIPDRWFNMDEETEVCVDVMFMDQSESVISSDFASSLDWTERDNQIEKKN
;
A
#
# COMPACT_ATOMS: atom_id res chain seq x y z
N VAL A 1 4.57 12.84 -9.43
CA VAL A 1 4.95 14.10 -8.75
C VAL A 1 4.58 13.94 -7.30
N PHE A 2 5.40 14.41 -6.36
CA PHE A 2 5.04 14.48 -4.95
C PHE A 2 4.50 15.87 -4.67
N VAL A 3 3.36 15.95 -3.98
CA VAL A 3 2.69 17.21 -3.68
C VAL A 3 2.54 17.30 -2.17
N SER A 4 3.04 18.37 -1.58
CA SER A 4 2.74 18.75 -0.20
C SER A 4 1.86 20.00 -0.19
N PHE A 5 1.00 20.11 0.81
CA PHE A 5 0.12 21.25 1.04
C PHE A 5 0.48 21.87 2.37
N ASP A 6 0.83 23.16 2.38
CA ASP A 6 1.08 23.91 3.60
C ASP A 6 -0.22 24.58 4.05
N VAL A 7 -0.75 24.15 5.20
CA VAL A 7 -2.00 24.68 5.76
C VAL A 7 -1.88 26.15 6.17
N LYS A 8 -0.69 26.63 6.53
CA LYS A 8 -0.50 28.01 7.00
C LYS A 8 -0.46 29.00 5.84
N SER A 9 0.21 28.65 4.74
CA SER A 9 0.27 29.49 3.55
C SER A 9 -0.84 29.18 2.55
N GLU A 10 -1.54 28.07 2.71
CA GLU A 10 -2.57 27.56 1.78
C GLU A 10 -2.02 27.24 0.38
N GLU A 11 -0.71 26.97 0.28
CA GLU A 11 -0.02 26.75 -0.99
C GLU A 11 0.38 25.28 -1.21
N PHE A 12 0.30 24.86 -2.47
CA PHE A 12 0.83 23.57 -2.92
C PHE A 12 2.30 23.69 -3.29
N ASN A 13 3.09 22.76 -2.76
CA ASN A 13 4.49 22.58 -3.11
C ASN A 13 4.65 21.29 -3.92
N MET A 14 5.06 21.44 -5.17
CA MET A 14 5.29 20.31 -6.07
C MET A 14 6.77 19.97 -6.14
N ILE A 15 7.08 18.70 -5.87
CA ILE A 15 8.43 18.16 -5.92
C ILE A 15 8.45 17.04 -6.96
N GLN A 16 9.38 17.14 -7.92
CA GLN A 16 9.59 16.05 -8.87
C GLN A 16 10.19 14.86 -8.14
N VAL A 17 9.56 13.69 -8.30
CA VAL A 17 10.09 12.45 -7.76
C VAL A 17 11.22 11.99 -8.68
N PRO A 18 12.41 11.66 -8.16
CA PRO A 18 13.53 11.17 -8.93
C PRO A 18 13.18 9.89 -9.68
N ARG A 19 13.92 9.64 -10.77
CA ARG A 19 13.90 8.39 -11.52
C ARG A 19 15.05 7.52 -11.02
N ARG A 20 14.91 6.18 -11.02
CA ARG A 20 16.10 5.33 -10.90
C ARG A 20 16.83 5.34 -12.23
N ASP A 21 18.15 5.21 -12.17
CA ASP A 21 18.93 4.92 -13.36
C ASP A 21 18.50 3.56 -13.94
N GLY A 22 18.09 3.55 -15.21
CA GLY A 22 17.63 2.35 -15.90
C GLY A 22 16.11 2.10 -15.89
N ASP A 23 15.30 2.99 -15.28
CA ASP A 23 13.84 2.90 -15.40
C ASP A 23 13.40 3.21 -16.85
N GLU A 24 12.81 2.24 -17.54
CA GLU A 24 12.05 2.52 -18.77
C GLU A 24 10.83 3.40 -18.44
N LEU A 25 10.39 4.22 -19.40
CA LEU A 25 9.30 5.21 -19.19
C LEU A 25 7.98 4.59 -18.69
N LEU A 26 7.78 3.28 -18.86
CA LEU A 26 6.55 2.54 -18.53
C LEU A 26 6.57 1.85 -17.15
N GLU A 27 7.73 1.65 -16.52
CA GLU A 27 7.86 0.95 -15.21
C GLU A 27 7.78 1.90 -14.02
N ARG A 28 7.24 3.09 -14.24
CA ARG A 28 7.24 4.16 -13.23
C ARG A 28 6.30 3.80 -12.08
N PHE A 29 6.87 3.60 -10.88
CA PHE A 29 6.15 3.70 -9.59
C PHE A 29 4.77 3.02 -9.56
N GLN A 30 4.68 1.79 -10.09
CA GLN A 30 3.39 1.11 -10.25
C GLN A 30 2.79 0.69 -8.90
N ASN A 31 3.65 0.39 -7.91
CA ASN A 31 3.24 -0.02 -6.58
C ASN A 31 4.00 0.82 -5.53
N VAL A 32 3.53 2.05 -5.31
CA VAL A 32 4.12 2.99 -4.35
C VAL A 32 3.14 3.35 -3.26
N GLY A 33 3.61 3.33 -2.01
CA GLY A 33 2.92 3.92 -0.87
C GLY A 33 3.64 5.17 -0.36
N LEU A 34 2.89 6.12 0.19
CA LEU A 34 3.44 7.22 0.98
C LEU A 34 3.35 6.87 2.46
N LEU A 35 4.46 7.04 3.19
CA LEU A 35 4.55 6.76 4.62
C LEU A 35 5.53 7.68 5.33
N GLU A 36 5.54 7.63 6.66
CA GLU A 36 6.55 8.30 7.47
C GLU A 36 7.69 7.34 7.82
N TYR A 37 8.93 7.73 7.55
CA TYR A 37 10.10 6.96 7.97
C TYR A 37 11.16 7.90 8.56
N GLY A 38 11.47 7.69 9.85
CA GLY A 38 12.43 8.53 10.57
C GLY A 38 12.03 10.01 10.64
N GLY A 39 10.72 10.30 10.78
CA GLY A 39 10.20 11.67 10.79
C GLY A 39 10.13 12.34 9.42
N LYS A 40 10.38 11.60 8.33
CA LYS A 40 10.41 12.15 6.96
C LYS A 40 9.35 11.50 6.08
N PRO A 41 8.63 12.30 5.25
CA PRO A 41 7.79 11.75 4.18
C PRO A 41 8.64 10.90 3.25
N THR A 42 8.23 9.65 3.07
CA THR A 42 8.98 8.65 2.35
C THR A 42 8.08 7.87 1.40
N LEU A 43 8.48 7.76 0.14
CA LEU A 43 7.84 6.88 -0.82
C LEU A 43 8.43 5.48 -0.65
N PHE A 44 7.56 4.51 -0.40
CA PHE A 44 7.86 3.09 -0.35
C PHE A 44 7.55 2.49 -1.71
N ASP A 45 8.59 2.25 -2.50
CA ASP A 45 8.49 1.73 -3.86
C ASP A 45 8.83 0.24 -3.89
N GLN A 46 7.79 -0.57 -4.00
CA GLN A 46 7.86 -2.02 -4.08
C GLN A 46 7.66 -2.55 -5.51
N THR A 47 7.87 -1.71 -6.53
CA THR A 47 7.75 -2.13 -7.94
C THR A 47 8.63 -3.34 -8.25
N ASN A 48 9.82 -3.42 -7.64
CA ASN A 48 10.77 -4.52 -7.80
C ASN A 48 10.68 -5.60 -6.69
N LEU A 49 9.67 -5.54 -5.82
CA LEU A 49 9.57 -6.46 -4.68
C LEU A 49 9.28 -7.89 -5.12
N LYS A 50 8.31 -8.07 -6.03
CA LYS A 50 7.91 -9.40 -6.51
C LYS A 50 9.02 -10.09 -7.29
N ASP A 51 9.63 -9.37 -8.25
CA ASP A 51 10.56 -9.96 -9.20
C ASP A 51 12.00 -10.04 -8.68
N LYS A 52 12.41 -9.05 -7.87
CA LYS A 52 13.80 -8.93 -7.40
C LYS A 52 13.94 -9.04 -5.87
N GLY A 53 12.83 -9.05 -5.12
CA GLY A 53 12.88 -8.98 -3.66
C GLY A 53 13.38 -7.63 -3.15
N VAL A 54 13.28 -6.56 -3.95
CA VAL A 54 13.86 -5.25 -3.61
C VAL A 54 12.78 -4.19 -3.43
N VAL A 55 12.85 -3.50 -2.29
CA VAL A 55 12.10 -2.26 -2.02
C VAL A 55 13.07 -1.09 -2.08
N ALA A 56 12.65 0.05 -2.63
CA ALA A 56 13.36 1.31 -2.39
C ALA A 56 12.53 2.29 -1.57
N LEU A 57 13.23 2.99 -0.68
CA LEU A 57 12.70 4.06 0.14
C LEU A 57 13.25 5.38 -0.37
N TRP A 58 12.36 6.26 -0.78
CA TRP A 58 12.70 7.60 -1.23
C TRP A 58 12.25 8.61 -0.19
N SER A 59 13.17 9.16 0.58
CA SER A 59 12.87 10.14 1.62
C SER A 59 13.24 11.53 1.16
N VAL A 60 12.35 12.50 1.39
CA VAL A 60 12.65 13.92 1.18
C VAL A 60 13.68 14.36 2.22
N GLU A 61 14.85 14.86 1.80
CA GLU A 61 15.93 15.20 2.72
C GLU A 61 15.55 16.35 3.67
N ASP A 62 14.92 17.36 3.10
CA ASP A 62 14.37 18.56 3.74
C ASP A 62 13.23 19.12 2.86
N ALA A 63 12.16 19.61 3.49
CA ALA A 63 10.95 20.10 2.82
C ALA A 63 11.24 21.27 1.86
N GLY A 64 12.26 22.08 2.13
CA GLY A 64 12.69 23.18 1.25
C GLY A 64 13.64 22.75 0.13
N SER A 65 14.47 21.73 0.37
CA SER A 65 15.58 21.36 -0.53
C SER A 65 15.15 20.72 -1.86
N LYS A 66 13.90 20.23 -1.98
CA LYS A 66 13.41 19.43 -3.12
C LYS A 66 14.30 18.23 -3.50
N LYS A 67 15.20 17.82 -2.59
CA LYS A 67 16.12 16.70 -2.78
C LYS A 67 15.58 15.42 -2.16
N TRP A 68 15.90 14.32 -2.82
CA TRP A 68 15.51 12.99 -2.40
C TRP A 68 16.75 12.15 -2.14
N SER A 69 16.67 11.35 -1.09
CA SER A 69 17.61 10.28 -0.78
C SER A 69 16.95 8.94 -1.06
N CYS A 70 17.70 8.00 -1.64
CA CYS A 70 17.21 6.66 -1.96
C CYS A 70 17.96 5.61 -1.15
N LYS A 71 17.21 4.72 -0.49
CA LYS A 71 17.76 3.55 0.20
C LYS A 71 17.07 2.29 -0.33
N SER A 72 17.84 1.37 -0.89
CA SER A 72 17.34 0.05 -1.31
C SER A 72 17.44 -0.95 -0.17
N LEU A 73 16.41 -1.78 -0.02
CA LEU A 73 16.33 -2.89 0.92
C LEU A 73 16.06 -4.17 0.14
N VAL A 74 16.89 -5.19 0.39
CA VAL A 74 16.74 -6.52 -0.18
C VAL A 74 16.09 -7.40 0.87
N VAL A 75 14.93 -7.98 0.57
CA VAL A 75 14.24 -8.93 1.43
C VAL A 75 15.14 -10.14 1.66
N GLN A 76 15.12 -10.67 2.89
CA GLN A 76 15.94 -11.83 3.22
C GLN A 76 15.59 -13.01 2.31
N PRO A 77 16.58 -13.80 1.84
CA PRO A 77 16.31 -14.94 0.95
C PRO A 77 15.28 -15.93 1.51
N SER A 78 15.28 -16.15 2.82
CA SER A 78 14.30 -17.00 3.52
C SER A 78 12.87 -16.47 3.45
N GLN A 79 12.67 -15.18 3.19
CA GLN A 79 11.38 -14.49 3.16
C GLN A 79 10.88 -14.16 1.75
N LEU A 80 11.68 -14.40 0.70
CA LEU A 80 11.30 -14.10 -0.69
C LEU A 80 10.01 -14.80 -1.13
N HIS A 81 9.76 -15.99 -0.61
CA HIS A 81 8.54 -16.76 -0.88
C HIS A 81 7.25 -16.07 -0.41
N LEU A 82 7.34 -15.05 0.45
CA LEU A 82 6.19 -14.27 0.91
C LEU A 82 5.71 -13.26 -0.15
N VAL A 83 6.57 -12.87 -1.09
CA VAL A 83 6.33 -11.73 -1.99
C VAL A 83 6.46 -12.07 -3.48
N ASN A 84 7.02 -13.24 -3.83
CA ASN A 84 7.31 -13.59 -5.22
C ASN A 84 6.08 -14.06 -6.04
N THR A 85 4.96 -14.38 -5.38
CA THR A 85 3.73 -14.86 -6.06
C THR A 85 2.60 -13.83 -6.03
N ILE A 86 2.54 -12.99 -4.99
CA ILE A 86 1.41 -12.10 -4.71
C ILE A 86 1.85 -10.64 -4.82
N THR A 87 1.00 -9.81 -5.43
CA THR A 87 1.19 -8.35 -5.45
C THR A 87 0.47 -7.73 -4.25
N PHE A 88 1.11 -6.79 -3.57
CA PHE A 88 0.55 -6.13 -2.40
C PHE A 88 0.30 -4.64 -2.66
N ASN A 89 -0.63 -4.06 -1.92
CA ASN A 89 -0.80 -2.62 -1.70
C ASN A 89 -0.12 -2.23 -0.39
N VAL A 90 0.49 -1.03 -0.37
CA VAL A 90 1.13 -0.49 0.82
C VAL A 90 0.09 0.24 1.66
N LYS A 91 0.00 -0.08 2.95
CA LYS A 91 -0.82 0.63 3.93
C LYS A 91 0.04 1.22 5.02
N GLY A 92 0.34 2.52 4.86
CA GLY A 92 0.93 3.41 5.85
C GLY A 92 2.11 2.83 6.63
N THR A 93 2.31 3.39 7.82
CA THR A 93 3.25 2.89 8.82
C THR A 93 2.55 2.76 10.15
N THR A 94 2.90 1.72 10.87
CA THR A 94 2.56 1.57 12.27
C THR A 94 3.38 2.54 13.14
N GLN A 95 2.96 2.75 14.38
CA GLN A 95 3.68 3.49 15.41
C GLN A 95 5.06 2.91 15.68
N ASN A 96 5.20 1.59 15.51
CA ASN A 96 6.48 0.90 15.62
C ASN A 96 7.31 0.98 14.32
N GLY A 97 6.90 1.77 13.33
CA GLY A 97 7.59 1.96 12.06
C GLY A 97 7.51 0.77 11.11
N LYS A 98 6.55 -0.14 11.30
CA LYS A 98 6.33 -1.28 10.40
C LYS A 98 5.36 -0.90 9.30
N VAL A 99 5.58 -1.43 8.11
CA VAL A 99 4.68 -1.22 6.97
C VAL A 99 3.76 -2.40 6.84
N LEU A 100 2.47 -2.14 6.64
CA LEU A 100 1.53 -3.19 6.27
C LEU A 100 1.46 -3.31 4.75
N LEU A 101 1.55 -4.55 4.27
CA LEU A 101 1.35 -4.91 2.89
C LEU A 101 0.09 -5.78 2.81
N ILE A 102 -0.91 -5.31 2.09
CA ILE A 102 -2.21 -5.97 1.93
C ILE A 102 -2.27 -6.59 0.53
N PRO A 103 -2.56 -7.89 0.35
CA PRO A 103 -2.68 -8.48 -0.98
C PRO A 103 -3.68 -7.70 -1.85
N LYS A 104 -3.37 -7.53 -3.14
CA LYS A 104 -4.34 -7.05 -4.11
C LYS A 104 -5.46 -8.06 -4.32
N ASP A 105 -5.10 -9.34 -4.38
CA ASP A 105 -6.03 -10.44 -4.61
C ASP A 105 -6.58 -10.99 -3.29
N PHE A 106 -7.90 -11.17 -3.22
CA PHE A 106 -8.56 -11.72 -2.04
C PHE A 106 -8.55 -13.26 -2.05
N LEU A 107 -7.41 -13.85 -1.67
CA LEU A 107 -7.17 -15.31 -1.74
C LEU A 107 -7.26 -16.00 -0.38
N PHE A 108 -7.80 -17.23 -0.36
CA PHE A 108 -7.77 -18.10 0.81
C PHE A 108 -6.46 -18.90 0.91
N PRO A 109 -5.83 -19.00 2.09
CA PRO A 109 -6.10 -18.24 3.31
C PRO A 109 -5.63 -16.78 3.17
N PHE A 110 -6.48 -15.84 3.63
CA PHE A 110 -6.15 -14.42 3.56
C PHE A 110 -5.10 -14.06 4.60
N HIS A 111 -4.09 -13.30 4.16
CA HIS A 111 -3.01 -12.87 5.02
C HIS A 111 -2.49 -11.52 4.57
N ILE A 112 -1.93 -10.78 5.52
CA ILE A 112 -1.22 -9.53 5.28
C ILE A 112 0.23 -9.72 5.69
N LEU A 113 1.13 -8.85 5.22
CA LEU A 113 2.51 -8.84 5.67
C LEU A 113 2.78 -7.59 6.50
N SER A 114 3.46 -7.77 7.63
CA SER A 114 4.02 -6.70 8.43
C SER A 114 5.52 -6.67 8.18
N TYR A 115 6.01 -5.58 7.59
CA TYR A 115 7.42 -5.41 7.27
C TYR A 115 8.08 -4.42 8.23
N ASP A 116 9.01 -4.91 9.05
CA ASP A 116 9.87 -4.07 9.89
C ASP A 116 11.03 -3.56 9.04
N ILE A 117 10.90 -2.33 8.53
CA ILE A 117 11.89 -1.70 7.67
C ILE A 117 13.26 -1.57 8.37
N GLN A 118 13.25 -1.29 9.68
CA GLN A 118 14.47 -1.09 10.45
C GLN A 118 15.25 -2.38 10.60
N LYS A 119 14.55 -3.49 10.88
CA LYS A 119 15.16 -4.82 11.00
C LYS A 119 15.32 -5.55 9.68
N ASN A 120 14.75 -5.02 8.60
CA ASN A 120 14.63 -5.71 7.33
C ASN A 120 14.07 -7.13 7.51
N ASP A 121 12.96 -7.23 8.22
CA ASP A 121 12.34 -8.49 8.61
C ASP A 121 10.84 -8.45 8.33
N MET A 122 10.35 -9.46 7.62
CA MET A 122 8.97 -9.54 7.16
C MET A 122 8.23 -10.68 7.85
N ARG A 123 7.05 -10.36 8.41
CA ARG A 123 6.19 -11.31 9.08
C ARG A 123 4.86 -11.46 8.36
N LYS A 124 4.50 -12.72 8.06
CA LYS A 124 3.14 -13.08 7.63
C LYS A 124 2.17 -13.04 8.81
N ILE A 125 1.03 -12.41 8.60
CA ILE A 125 -0.08 -12.34 9.55
C ILE A 125 -1.30 -12.95 8.86
N GLU A 126 -1.68 -14.15 9.28
CA GLU A 126 -2.91 -14.79 8.83
C GLU A 126 -4.12 -14.09 9.46
N ILE A 127 -5.08 -13.67 8.64
CA ILE A 127 -6.33 -13.09 9.12
C ILE A 127 -7.35 -14.21 9.19
N ARG A 128 -7.92 -14.42 10.38
CA ARG A 128 -8.87 -15.49 10.67
C ARG A 128 -10.28 -14.93 10.84
N GLY A 129 -11.28 -15.80 10.73
CA GLY A 129 -12.68 -15.43 10.94
C GLY A 129 -13.37 -14.82 9.71
N ILE A 130 -12.70 -14.84 8.55
CA ILE A 130 -13.33 -14.47 7.28
C ILE A 130 -14.24 -15.62 6.83
N PRO A 131 -15.53 -15.38 6.53
CA PRO A 131 -16.44 -16.41 6.06
C PRO A 131 -16.00 -17.01 4.71
N ASP A 132 -15.99 -18.35 4.59
CA ASP A 132 -15.57 -19.07 3.37
C ASP A 132 -16.29 -18.60 2.10
N ARG A 133 -17.56 -18.20 2.24
CA ARG A 133 -18.37 -17.67 1.12
C ARG A 133 -17.77 -16.43 0.45
N TRP A 134 -16.94 -15.65 1.15
CA TRP A 134 -16.31 -14.46 0.58
C TRP A 134 -15.14 -14.79 -0.35
N PHE A 135 -14.58 -16.00 -0.26
CA PHE A 135 -13.53 -16.49 -1.17
C PHE A 135 -14.08 -17.18 -2.42
N ASN A 136 -15.40 -17.41 -2.46
CA ASN A 136 -16.08 -18.10 -3.55
C ASN A 136 -17.12 -17.20 -4.23
N MET A 137 -16.95 -15.87 -4.15
CA MET A 137 -17.78 -14.94 -4.92
C MET A 137 -17.38 -15.03 -6.40
N ASP A 138 -18.32 -14.76 -7.30
CA ASP A 138 -18.08 -14.84 -8.75
C ASP A 138 -16.88 -13.99 -9.17
N GLU A 139 -16.13 -14.41 -10.21
CA GLU A 139 -14.90 -13.74 -10.67
C GLU A 139 -15.08 -12.25 -11.00
N GLU A 140 -16.31 -11.82 -11.27
CA GLU A 140 -16.67 -10.41 -11.53
C GLU A 140 -16.78 -9.57 -10.24
N THR A 141 -16.81 -10.20 -9.06
CA THR A 141 -16.90 -9.50 -7.78
C THR A 141 -15.51 -9.15 -7.26
N GLU A 142 -15.05 -7.92 -7.52
CA GLU A 142 -13.84 -7.41 -6.88
C GLU A 142 -14.11 -7.14 -5.39
N VAL A 143 -13.43 -7.90 -4.52
CA VAL A 143 -13.46 -7.70 -3.06
C VAL A 143 -12.27 -6.82 -2.68
N CYS A 144 -12.54 -5.55 -2.46
CA CYS A 144 -11.54 -4.61 -1.95
C CYS A 144 -11.47 -4.73 -0.42
N VAL A 145 -10.27 -5.01 0.09
CA VAL A 145 -9.99 -4.97 1.53
C VAL A 145 -9.28 -3.66 1.85
N ASP A 146 -10.01 -2.74 2.49
CA ASP A 146 -9.36 -1.62 3.16
C ASP A 146 -9.05 -2.00 4.61
N VAL A 147 -7.92 -1.53 5.12
CA VAL A 147 -7.43 -1.81 6.46
C VAL A 147 -7.08 -0.48 7.11
N MET A 148 -7.78 -0.14 8.18
CA MET A 148 -7.59 1.08 8.96
C MET A 148 -7.28 0.75 10.42
N PHE A 149 -6.28 1.41 10.99
CA PHE A 149 -6.05 1.36 12.43
C PHE A 149 -7.10 2.24 13.13
N MET A 150 -7.89 1.64 14.02
CA MET A 150 -9.00 2.32 14.69
C MET A 150 -8.57 3.08 15.93
N ASP A 151 -7.39 2.76 16.46
CA ASP A 151 -6.85 3.42 17.62
C ASP A 151 -5.33 3.59 17.53
N GLN A 152 -4.81 4.36 18.47
CA GLN A 152 -3.37 4.55 18.60
C GLN A 152 -2.66 3.30 19.14
N SER A 153 -3.35 2.32 19.74
CA SER A 153 -2.66 1.13 20.22
C SER A 153 -2.35 0.14 19.10
N GLU A 154 -2.98 0.32 17.93
CA GLU A 154 -2.96 -0.60 16.78
C GLU A 154 -3.44 -2.00 17.13
N SER A 155 -4.10 -2.14 18.28
CA SER A 155 -4.69 -3.41 18.71
C SER A 155 -6.01 -3.67 18.00
N VAL A 156 -6.67 -2.61 17.54
CA VAL A 156 -7.93 -2.67 16.79
C VAL A 156 -7.69 -2.21 15.36
N ILE A 157 -7.81 -3.16 14.44
CA ILE A 157 -7.78 -2.92 13.01
C ILE A 157 -9.23 -3.10 12.51
N SER A 158 -9.81 -2.06 11.91
CA SER A 158 -11.04 -2.21 11.12
C SER A 158 -10.66 -2.58 9.71
N SER A 159 -11.30 -3.61 9.19
CA SER A 159 -11.22 -3.96 7.78
C SER A 159 -12.60 -3.79 7.17
N ASP A 160 -12.70 -2.90 6.19
CA ASP A 160 -13.94 -2.74 5.43
C ASP A 160 -13.81 -3.55 4.14
N PHE A 161 -14.81 -4.40 3.90
CA PHE A 161 -14.92 -5.22 2.70
C PHE A 161 -15.97 -4.57 1.81
N ALA A 162 -15.52 -3.80 0.82
CA ALA A 162 -16.40 -3.25 -0.19
C ALA A 162 -16.42 -4.23 -1.38
N SER A 163 -17.56 -4.88 -1.61
CA SER A 163 -17.83 -5.51 -2.90
C SER A 163 -18.35 -4.43 -3.85
N SER A 164 -17.73 -4.29 -5.02
CA SER A 164 -18.27 -3.45 -6.10
C SER A 164 -19.54 -4.10 -6.68
N LEU A 165 -20.65 -4.10 -5.93
CA LEU A 165 -21.97 -4.29 -6.52
C LEU A 165 -22.49 -2.92 -6.95
N ASP A 166 -22.34 -2.68 -8.25
CA ASP A 166 -23.01 -1.72 -9.10
C ASP A 166 -23.80 -0.59 -8.40
N TRP A 167 -23.17 0.57 -8.24
CA TRP A 167 -23.87 1.82 -7.93
C TRP A 167 -24.65 2.38 -9.14
N THR A 168 -24.55 1.75 -10.32
CA THR A 168 -25.16 2.23 -11.57
C THR A 168 -26.56 1.67 -11.87
N GLU A 169 -27.03 0.64 -11.18
CA GLU A 169 -28.37 0.07 -11.44
C GLU A 169 -29.49 0.55 -10.50
N ARG A 170 -29.19 1.25 -9.40
CA ARG A 170 -30.24 1.72 -8.47
C ARG A 170 -30.92 3.03 -8.86
N ASP A 171 -30.32 3.86 -9.70
CA ASP A 171 -30.91 5.15 -10.09
C ASP A 171 -31.84 5.05 -11.31
N ASN A 172 -31.74 3.98 -12.12
CA ASN A 172 -32.55 3.81 -13.34
C ASN A 172 -33.92 3.14 -13.14
N GLN A 173 -34.28 2.73 -11.92
CA GLN A 173 -35.62 2.18 -11.64
C GLN A 173 -36.59 3.18 -11.01
N ILE A 174 -36.15 4.38 -10.61
CA ILE A 174 -37.05 5.39 -10.02
C ILE A 174 -37.69 6.27 -11.12
N GLU A 175 -37.07 6.42 -12.29
CA GLU A 175 -37.61 7.26 -13.39
C GLU A 175 -38.59 6.55 -14.34
N LYS A 176 -38.90 5.25 -14.16
CA LYS A 176 -39.87 4.52 -15.00
C LYS A 176 -41.22 4.24 -14.32
N LYS A 177 -41.55 4.96 -13.26
CA LYS A 177 -42.92 5.04 -12.72
C LYS A 177 -43.32 6.49 -12.49
N ASN A 178 -43.71 7.16 -13.57
CA ASN A 178 -44.72 8.22 -13.60
C ASN A 178 -45.26 8.36 -15.02
#